data_AF-A0A8B7IS30-F1
#
_entry.id   AF-A0A8B7IS30-F1
#
_cell.length_a   1.000
_cell.length_b   1.000
_cell.length_c   1.000
_cell.angle_alpha   90.00
_cell.angle_beta   90.00
_cell.angle_gamma   90.00
#
_symmetry.space_group_name_H-M   'P 1'
#
loop_
_entity.id
_entity.type
_entity.pdbx_description
1 polymer ?
#
loop_
_entity_poly.entity_id
_entity_poly.type
_entity_poly.pdbx_seq_one_letter_code
_entity_poly.pdbx_strand_id
1 'polypeptide(L)'
;LRRICRPGAAPEDVVAALLRKIQCRDHEAVPFDVFRYGVLTCFVLLEFTAKAGTLYDVLDSGSGPADKRVCQAVLCTLEDALGASDFSVPIRYLEAGSKLGPDCLALAMDRALQERKLSVAMSREEFLKKATALFVAKVKPID
;
A
#
# COMPACT_ATOMS: atom_id res chain seq x y z
N LEU A 1 2.61 -12.75 14.52
CA LEU A 1 2.50 -11.74 13.44
C LEU A 1 3.82 -11.00 13.16
N ARG A 2 4.51 -10.43 14.16
CA ARG A 2 5.82 -9.74 13.98
C ARG A 2 6.87 -10.52 13.17
N ARG A 3 6.94 -11.85 13.34
CA ARG A 3 7.88 -12.71 12.58
C ARG A 3 7.56 -12.79 11.08
N ILE A 4 6.31 -12.55 10.67
CA ILE A 4 5.89 -12.54 9.26
C ILE A 4 6.34 -11.23 8.62
N CYS A 5 6.06 -10.09 9.25
CA CYS A 5 6.51 -8.78 8.81
C CYS A 5 8.00 -8.56 9.12
N ARG A 6 8.87 -9.33 8.45
CA ARG A 6 10.33 -9.27 8.63
C ARG A 6 10.85 -7.83 8.46
N PRO A 7 11.89 -7.42 9.22
CA PRO A 7 12.53 -6.13 9.03
C PRO A 7 12.97 -5.90 7.58
N GLY A 8 12.73 -4.71 7.05
CA GLY A 8 13.11 -4.30 5.69
C GLY A 8 12.12 -4.68 4.57
N ALA A 9 11.10 -5.49 4.85
CA ALA A 9 10.12 -5.88 3.84
C ALA A 9 8.97 -4.85 3.67
N ALA A 10 8.72 -4.05 4.71
CA ALA A 10 7.80 -2.92 4.69
C ALA A 10 8.25 -1.84 5.71
N PRO A 11 7.82 -0.57 5.57
CA PRO A 11 8.18 0.49 6.51
C PRO A 11 7.77 0.14 7.95
N GLU A 12 8.69 0.30 8.90
CA GLU A 12 8.52 -0.19 10.28
C GLU A 12 7.34 0.45 11.01
N ASP A 13 7.13 1.74 10.79
CA ASP A 13 6.01 2.51 11.34
C ASP A 13 4.66 2.01 10.81
N VAL A 14 4.60 1.63 9.54
CA VAL A 14 3.41 1.06 8.92
C VAL A 14 3.17 -0.37 9.42
N VAL A 15 4.21 -1.18 9.59
CA VAL A 15 4.11 -2.50 10.23
C VAL A 15 3.61 -2.38 11.66
N ALA A 16 4.12 -1.43 12.44
CA ALA A 16 3.66 -1.19 13.81
C ALA A 16 2.20 -0.72 13.85
N ALA A 17 1.78 0.14 12.92
CA ALA A 17 0.38 0.56 12.78
C ALA A 17 -0.53 -0.61 12.40
N LEU A 18 -0.10 -1.48 11.47
CA LEU A 18 -0.85 -2.67 11.10
C LEU A 18 -1.02 -3.59 12.30
N LEU A 19 0.08 -3.93 12.98
CA LEU A 19 0.06 -4.86 14.11
C LEU A 19 -0.84 -4.36 15.24
N ARG A 20 -0.90 -3.04 15.49
CA ARG A 20 -1.85 -2.48 16.46
C ARG A 20 -3.32 -2.72 16.08
N LYS A 21 -3.64 -2.81 14.78
CA LYS A 21 -5.00 -3.12 14.31
C LYS A 21 -5.34 -4.61 14.38
N ILE A 22 -4.36 -5.49 14.18
CA ILE A 22 -4.62 -6.93 13.97
C ILE A 22 -4.05 -7.85 15.04
N GLN A 23 -3.39 -7.31 16.07
CA GLN A 23 -2.91 -8.13 17.18
C GLN A 23 -4.07 -8.49 18.11
N CYS A 24 -4.10 -9.73 18.56
CA CYS A 24 -4.96 -10.17 19.65
C CYS A 24 -4.32 -9.82 20.99
N ARG A 25 -5.13 -9.73 22.05
CA ARG A 25 -4.63 -9.54 23.42
C ARG A 25 -4.01 -10.85 23.93
N ASP A 26 -3.00 -10.73 24.79
CA ASP A 26 -2.20 -11.86 25.27
C ASP A 26 -2.99 -12.86 26.16
N HIS A 27 -4.24 -12.53 26.52
CA HIS A 27 -5.03 -13.26 27.52
C HIS A 27 -6.27 -13.95 26.93
N GLU A 28 -6.53 -13.80 25.64
CA GLU A 28 -7.72 -14.35 24.98
C GLU A 28 -7.33 -15.58 24.14
N ALA A 29 -8.16 -16.62 24.21
CA ALA A 29 -8.07 -17.70 23.25
C ALA A 29 -8.36 -17.13 21.86
N VAL A 30 -7.34 -17.03 21.02
CA VAL A 30 -7.46 -16.41 19.70
C VAL A 30 -8.28 -17.31 18.77
N PRO A 31 -9.45 -16.87 18.28
CA PRO A 31 -10.21 -17.63 17.31
C PRO A 31 -9.41 -17.84 16.02
N PHE A 32 -9.59 -18.99 15.37
CA PHE A 32 -8.81 -19.34 14.18
C PHE A 32 -8.97 -18.34 13.04
N ASP A 33 -10.17 -17.82 12.83
CA ASP A 33 -10.50 -16.81 11.83
C ASP A 33 -9.78 -15.48 12.09
N VAL A 34 -9.69 -15.05 13.36
CA VAL A 34 -8.94 -13.86 13.78
C VAL A 34 -7.44 -14.04 13.52
N PHE A 35 -6.87 -15.18 13.91
CA PHE A 35 -5.46 -15.50 13.64
C PHE A 35 -5.20 -15.55 12.12
N ARG A 36 -6.05 -16.24 11.36
CA ARG A 36 -5.96 -16.36 9.91
C ARG A 36 -6.06 -14.99 9.23
N TYR A 37 -6.96 -14.13 9.67
CA TYR A 37 -7.10 -12.76 9.17
C TYR A 37 -5.81 -11.97 9.39
N GLY A 38 -5.26 -11.99 10.60
CA GLY A 38 -4.00 -11.30 10.91
C GLY A 38 -2.83 -11.80 10.06
N VAL A 39 -2.68 -13.12 9.94
CA VAL A 39 -1.62 -13.75 9.12
C VAL A 39 -1.74 -13.37 7.65
N LEU A 40 -2.94 -13.50 7.07
CA LEU A 40 -3.17 -13.16 5.66
C LEU A 40 -2.93 -11.67 5.42
N THR A 41 -3.38 -10.80 6.32
CA THR A 41 -3.18 -9.35 6.18
C THR A 41 -1.69 -8.98 6.21
N CYS A 42 -0.88 -9.64 7.04
CA CYS A 42 0.57 -9.47 7.02
C CYS A 42 1.18 -9.86 5.67
N PHE A 43 0.84 -11.03 5.11
CA PHE A 43 1.37 -11.45 3.81
C PHE A 43 0.91 -10.54 2.67
N VAL A 44 -0.35 -10.11 2.70
CA VAL A 44 -0.88 -9.16 1.72
C VAL A 44 -0.15 -7.82 1.80
N LEU A 45 0.17 -7.31 2.99
CA LEU A 45 0.98 -6.09 3.14
C LEU A 45 2.35 -6.25 2.45
N LEU A 46 3.02 -7.39 2.64
CA LEU A 46 4.33 -7.64 2.03
C LEU A 46 4.25 -7.66 0.51
N GLU A 47 3.28 -8.39 -0.03
CA GLU A 47 3.06 -8.45 -1.49
C GLU A 47 2.68 -7.07 -2.04
N PHE A 48 1.78 -6.35 -1.37
CA PHE A 48 1.39 -5.00 -1.74
C PHE A 48 2.59 -4.04 -1.74
N THR A 49 3.46 -4.13 -0.73
CA THR A 49 4.68 -3.32 -0.66
C THR A 49 5.63 -3.63 -1.81
N ALA A 50 5.81 -4.91 -2.15
CA ALA A 50 6.62 -5.32 -3.28
C ALA A 50 6.06 -4.78 -4.60
N LYS A 51 4.74 -4.89 -4.82
CA LYS A 51 4.06 -4.36 -6.01
C LYS A 51 4.14 -2.84 -6.10
N ALA A 52 3.93 -2.13 -4.99
CA ALA A 52 4.13 -0.68 -4.93
C ALA A 52 5.58 -0.29 -5.25
N GLY A 53 6.56 -1.10 -4.81
CA GLY A 53 7.95 -0.93 -5.16
C GLY A 53 8.18 -1.03 -6.67
N THR A 54 7.69 -2.10 -7.30
CA THR A 54 7.79 -2.26 -8.76
C THR A 54 7.11 -1.14 -9.53
N LEU A 55 6.02 -0.59 -8.99
CA LEU A 55 5.32 0.54 -9.58
C LEU A 55 6.18 1.81 -9.52
N TYR A 56 6.81 2.09 -8.39
CA TYR A 56 7.76 3.20 -8.27
C TYR A 56 8.96 3.04 -9.20
N ASP A 57 9.50 1.84 -9.32
CA ASP A 57 10.67 1.57 -10.18
C ASP A 57 10.37 1.85 -11.67
N VAL A 58 9.09 1.80 -12.09
CA VAL A 58 8.66 2.22 -13.44
C VAL A 58 8.58 3.76 -13.57
N LEU A 59 8.27 4.46 -12.47
CA LEU A 59 8.22 5.92 -12.44
C LEU A 59 9.62 6.54 -12.38
N ASP A 60 10.53 5.89 -11.66
CA ASP A 60 11.94 6.23 -11.59
C ASP A 60 12.57 5.90 -12.97
N SER A 61 12.55 6.86 -13.88
CA SER A 61 12.91 6.69 -15.29
C SER A 61 14.42 6.47 -15.52
N GLY A 62 15.15 5.98 -14.52
CA GLY A 62 16.61 5.76 -14.54
C GLY A 62 17.44 7.05 -14.51
N SER A 63 16.79 8.22 -14.46
CA SER A 63 17.43 9.55 -14.44
C SER A 63 17.47 10.19 -13.05
N GLY A 64 16.99 9.49 -12.01
CA GLY A 64 16.87 10.00 -10.65
C GLY A 64 15.43 9.96 -10.13
N PRO A 65 15.22 10.33 -8.85
CA PRO A 65 13.97 10.10 -8.12
C PRO A 65 12.76 10.70 -8.85
N ALA A 66 11.65 9.95 -8.81
CA ALA A 66 10.48 10.22 -9.63
C ALA A 66 9.79 11.55 -9.29
N ASP A 67 9.17 12.19 -10.28
CA ASP A 67 8.43 13.44 -10.08
C ASP A 67 7.31 13.22 -9.04
N LYS A 68 7.28 14.07 -8.00
CA LYS A 68 6.31 13.95 -6.90
C LYS A 68 4.86 14.05 -7.36
N ARG A 69 4.56 14.80 -8.42
CA ARG A 69 3.19 14.93 -8.95
C ARG A 69 2.73 13.62 -9.58
N VAL A 70 3.60 12.99 -10.36
CA VAL A 70 3.32 11.70 -10.98
C VAL A 70 3.14 10.63 -9.90
N CYS A 71 4.05 10.59 -8.93
CA CYS A 71 3.92 9.71 -7.76
C CYS A 71 2.62 9.94 -7.00
N GLN A 72 2.23 11.20 -6.79
CA GLN A 72 0.99 11.54 -6.09
C GLN A 72 -0.26 11.14 -6.88
N ALA A 73 -0.26 11.33 -8.21
CA ALA A 73 -1.37 10.89 -9.07
C ALA A 73 -1.54 9.36 -9.04
N VAL A 74 -0.42 8.63 -9.04
CA VAL A 74 -0.40 7.17 -8.89
C VAL A 74 -0.96 6.76 -7.52
N LEU A 75 -0.54 7.43 -6.44
CA LEU A 75 -1.05 7.17 -5.09
C LEU A 75 -2.56 7.45 -4.97
N CYS A 76 -3.06 8.52 -5.57
CA CYS A 76 -4.49 8.82 -5.63
C CYS A 76 -5.26 7.73 -6.38
N THR A 77 -4.77 7.32 -7.55
CA THR A 77 -5.39 6.24 -8.34
C THR A 77 -5.41 4.92 -7.57
N LEU A 78 -4.35 4.63 -6.82
CA LEU A 78 -4.25 3.47 -5.94
C LEU A 78 -5.25 3.55 -4.78
N GLU A 79 -5.40 4.72 -4.16
CA GLU A 79 -6.38 4.97 -3.11
C GLU A 79 -7.82 4.77 -3.62
N ASP A 80 -8.14 5.27 -4.80
CA ASP A 80 -9.47 5.13 -5.41
C ASP A 80 -9.78 3.67 -5.74
N ALA A 81 -8.81 2.94 -6.30
CA ALA A 81 -8.96 1.52 -6.59
C ALA A 81 -9.19 0.71 -5.31
N LEU A 82 -8.51 1.09 -4.22
CA LEU A 82 -8.76 0.53 -2.89
C LEU A 82 -10.14 0.95 -2.36
N GLY A 83 -10.55 2.21 -2.51
CA GLY A 83 -11.82 2.74 -2.00
C GLY A 83 -13.07 2.09 -2.58
N ALA A 84 -13.02 1.60 -3.82
CA ALA A 84 -14.17 1.02 -4.51
C ALA A 84 -14.57 -0.40 -4.07
N SER A 85 -13.92 -0.98 -3.05
CA SER A 85 -14.09 -2.39 -2.69
C SER A 85 -14.32 -2.57 -1.17
N ASP A 86 -15.35 -3.34 -0.79
CA ASP A 86 -15.51 -3.76 0.62
C ASP A 86 -14.55 -4.91 0.93
N PHE A 87 -13.53 -4.58 1.73
CA PHE A 87 -12.47 -5.48 2.13
C PHE A 87 -12.78 -6.11 3.49
N SER A 88 -13.68 -7.09 3.51
CA SER A 88 -13.81 -8.03 4.62
C SER A 88 -12.75 -9.15 4.56
N VAL A 89 -12.12 -9.36 3.39
CA VAL A 89 -11.13 -10.41 3.15
C VAL A 89 -9.82 -9.78 2.68
N PRO A 90 -8.69 -10.03 3.36
CA PRO A 90 -7.40 -9.39 3.03
C PRO A 90 -6.93 -9.60 1.59
N ILE A 91 -7.24 -10.72 0.95
CA ILE A 91 -6.82 -11.00 -0.44
C ILE A 91 -7.37 -9.96 -1.43
N ARG A 92 -8.56 -9.41 -1.15
CA ARG A 92 -9.21 -8.43 -2.04
C ARG A 92 -8.42 -7.12 -2.18
N TYR A 93 -7.55 -6.77 -1.23
CA TYR A 93 -6.67 -5.60 -1.38
C TYR A 93 -5.71 -5.74 -2.58
N LEU A 94 -5.34 -6.97 -2.96
CA LEU A 94 -4.53 -7.21 -4.17
C LEU A 94 -5.38 -7.14 -5.44
N GLU A 95 -6.65 -7.54 -5.37
CA GLU A 95 -7.60 -7.45 -6.49
C GLU A 95 -7.89 -5.99 -6.86
N ALA A 96 -7.90 -5.07 -5.89
CA ALA A 96 -7.94 -3.63 -6.15
C ALA A 96 -6.77 -3.18 -7.05
N GLY A 97 -5.59 -3.79 -6.90
CA GLY A 97 -4.45 -3.59 -7.80
C GLY A 97 -4.78 -3.93 -9.25
N SER A 98 -5.53 -5.00 -9.50
CA SER A 98 -5.98 -5.35 -10.86
C SER A 98 -7.01 -4.37 -11.45
N LYS A 99 -7.68 -3.58 -10.59
CA LYS A 99 -8.58 -2.50 -11.00
C LYS A 99 -7.85 -1.21 -11.36
N LEU A 100 -6.56 -1.07 -11.04
CA LEU A 100 -5.72 -0.05 -11.67
C LEU A 100 -5.53 -0.44 -13.14
N GLY A 101 -6.52 -0.08 -13.95
CA GLY A 101 -6.41 -0.21 -15.40
C GLY A 101 -5.25 0.64 -15.91
N PRO A 102 -4.41 0.12 -16.82
CA PRO A 102 -3.26 0.85 -17.35
C PRO A 102 -3.67 2.19 -17.98
N ASP A 103 -4.85 2.24 -18.60
CA ASP A 103 -5.37 3.45 -19.24
C ASP A 103 -5.71 4.55 -18.22
N CYS A 104 -6.36 4.20 -17.11
CA CYS A 104 -6.70 5.14 -16.05
C CYS A 104 -5.44 5.72 -15.40
N LEU A 105 -4.45 4.85 -15.15
CA LEU A 105 -3.18 5.24 -14.57
C LEU A 105 -2.38 6.15 -15.51
N ALA A 106 -2.30 5.79 -16.80
CA ALA A 106 -1.63 6.59 -17.82
C ALA A 106 -2.26 8.00 -17.93
N LEU A 107 -3.58 8.08 -17.98
CA LEU A 107 -4.30 9.36 -18.02
C LEU A 107 -4.03 10.21 -16.78
N ALA A 108 -3.99 9.61 -15.59
CA ALA A 108 -3.69 10.33 -14.35
C ALA A 108 -2.25 10.87 -14.34
N MET A 109 -1.30 10.09 -14.84
CA MET A 109 0.10 10.49 -14.97
C MET A 109 0.28 11.62 -15.99
N ASP A 110 -0.33 11.51 -17.17
CA ASP A 110 -0.27 12.55 -18.22
C ASP A 110 -0.83 13.88 -17.73
N ARG A 111 -1.96 13.84 -17.01
CA ARG A 111 -2.54 15.04 -16.38
C ARG A 111 -1.59 15.67 -15.37
N ALA A 112 -0.94 14.86 -14.53
CA ALA A 112 0.01 15.34 -13.53
C ALA A 112 1.26 15.99 -14.16
N LEU A 113 1.72 15.49 -15.30
CA LEU A 113 2.83 16.07 -16.07
C LEU A 113 2.46 17.40 -16.73
N GLN A 114 1.20 17.56 -17.15
CA GLN A 114 0.72 18.79 -17.79
C GLN A 114 0.57 19.97 -16.82
N GLU A 115 0.44 19.73 -15.52
CA GLU A 115 0.40 20.81 -14.53
C GLU A 115 1.74 21.57 -14.53
N ARG A 116 1.80 22.84 -14.93
CA ARG A 116 3.08 23.60 -15.02
C ARG A 116 3.61 24.10 -13.66
N LYS A 117 3.64 23.24 -12.64
CA LYS A 117 4.16 23.57 -11.30
C LYS A 117 5.56 23.01 -11.10
N LEU A 118 6.41 23.75 -10.40
CA LEU A 118 7.68 23.24 -9.90
C LEU A 118 7.40 22.07 -8.96
N SER A 119 8.01 20.92 -9.25
CA SER A 119 7.85 19.69 -8.51
C SER A 119 9.20 19.26 -7.96
N VAL A 120 9.20 18.83 -6.70
CA VAL A 120 10.37 18.18 -6.08
C VAL A 120 10.26 16.69 -6.36
N ALA A 121 11.37 15.97 -6.44
CA ALA A 121 11.32 14.52 -6.55
C ALA A 121 10.75 13.87 -5.27
N MET A 122 10.06 12.73 -5.43
CA MET A 122 9.65 11.86 -4.32
C MET A 122 10.60 10.66 -4.27
N SER A 123 11.10 10.30 -3.10
CA SER A 123 11.95 9.12 -2.94
C SER A 123 11.14 7.82 -2.93
N ARG A 124 11.79 6.70 -3.23
CA ARG A 124 11.19 5.37 -3.13
C ARG A 124 10.64 5.07 -1.74
N GLU A 125 11.36 5.45 -0.70
CA GLU A 125 10.95 5.27 0.69
C GLU A 125 9.69 6.09 1.02
N GLU A 126 9.66 7.36 0.60
CA GLU A 126 8.48 8.22 0.80
C GLU A 126 7.25 7.65 0.09
N PHE A 127 7.41 7.20 -1.16
CA PHE A 127 6.34 6.60 -1.94
C PHE A 127 5.80 5.33 -1.27
N LEU A 128 6.68 4.40 -0.90
CA LEU A 128 6.29 3.15 -0.25
C LEU A 128 5.59 3.39 1.07
N LYS A 129 6.07 4.35 1.87
CA LYS A 129 5.44 4.75 3.12
C LYS A 129 4.01 5.25 2.90
N LYS A 130 3.80 6.13 1.92
CA LYS A 130 2.46 6.63 1.57
C LYS A 130 1.55 5.51 1.04
N ALA A 131 2.03 4.69 0.11
CA ALA A 131 1.27 3.60 -0.48
C ALA A 131 0.81 2.57 0.59
N THR A 132 1.74 2.14 1.44
CA THR A 132 1.45 1.15 2.48
C THR A 132 0.58 1.72 3.60
N ALA A 133 0.63 3.04 3.85
CA ALA A 133 -0.32 3.70 4.74
C ALA A 133 -1.76 3.66 4.21
N LEU A 134 -1.98 3.79 2.89
CA LEU A 134 -3.31 3.63 2.27
C LEU A 134 -3.87 2.23 2.54
N PHE A 135 -3.02 1.20 2.39
CA PHE A 135 -3.40 -0.18 2.71
C PHE A 135 -3.83 -0.30 4.19
N VAL A 136 -2.99 0.14 5.13
CA VAL A 136 -3.28 0.02 6.56
C VAL A 136 -4.52 0.81 6.95
N ALA A 137 -4.78 1.96 6.33
CA ALA A 137 -6.00 2.73 6.56
C ALA A 137 -7.26 1.91 6.28
N LYS A 138 -7.24 1.06 5.24
CA LYS A 138 -8.38 0.21 4.86
C LYS A 138 -8.48 -1.11 5.64
N VAL A 139 -7.44 -1.52 6.37
CA VAL A 139 -7.48 -2.72 7.21
C VAL A 139 -8.48 -2.52 8.36
N LYS A 140 -9.44 -3.44 8.49
CA LYS A 140 -10.38 -3.45 9.62
C LYS A 140 -9.65 -3.89 10.90
N PRO A 141 -9.80 -3.15 12.02
CA PRO A 141 -9.26 -3.57 13.29
C PRO A 141 -9.98 -4.84 13.78
N ILE A 142 -9.27 -5.63 14.57
CA ILE A 142 -9.83 -6.75 15.34
C ILE A 142 -10.28 -6.17 16.67
N ASP A 143 -11.56 -6.32 17.00
CA ASP A 143 -12.16 -5.94 18.28
C ASP A 143 -12.06 -7.07 19.31
#